data_AF-A0A8J8JC52-F1
#
_entry.id   AF-A0A8J8JC52-F1
#
_cell.length_a   1.000
_cell.length_b   1.000
_cell.length_c   1.000
_cell.angle_alpha   90.00
_cell.angle_beta   90.00
_cell.angle_gamma   90.00
#
_symmetry.space_group_name_H-M   'P 1'
#
loop_
_entity.id
_entity.type
_entity.pdbx_description
1 polymer ?
#
loop_
_entity_poly.entity_id
_entity_poly.type
_entity_poly.pdbx_seq_one_letter_code
_entity_poly.pdbx_strand_id
1 'polypeptide(L)'
;MMGWGFHDPFLEEIERVRQLSSRISNEEATKQHLILPLLEKLGWRVNDPAEVYPEIKTRQKKRPDFVLLVDGVPVAFLEAKSARNSVIRRGKVSPTYARQLMGYCFGEGVALGILTNGVQWVLMEAFKLWTRPEERVLTMVDLRTTRLEEAANELLAFTRRNIRLYYRRFGYHLGEEPVYGFYYEF
;
A
#
# COMPACT_ATOMS: atom_id res chain seq x y z
N MET A 1 -12.83 27.87 16.66
CA MET A 1 -14.01 28.17 15.83
C MET A 1 -13.59 28.16 14.37
N MET A 2 -13.87 27.06 13.67
CA MET A 2 -14.22 27.02 12.24
C MET A 2 -14.58 25.55 11.94
N GLY A 3 -15.85 25.23 12.18
CA GLY A 3 -16.46 24.01 11.68
C GLY A 3 -16.70 24.19 10.19
N TRP A 4 -15.86 23.55 9.39
CA TRP A 4 -16.16 23.24 8.00
C TRP A 4 -16.38 21.73 7.97
N GLY A 5 -17.60 21.31 7.63
CA GLY A 5 -17.91 19.91 7.37
C GLY A 5 -17.16 19.44 6.13
N PHE A 6 -15.86 19.19 6.25
CA PHE A 6 -15.15 18.36 5.31
C PHE A 6 -15.62 16.93 5.54
N HIS A 7 -16.47 16.43 4.64
CA HIS A 7 -16.60 14.99 4.46
C HIS A 7 -15.23 14.49 4.03
N ASP A 8 -14.43 14.01 4.99
CA ASP A 8 -13.18 13.35 4.69
C ASP A 8 -13.53 12.05 3.92
N PRO A 9 -13.14 11.95 2.63
CA PRO A 9 -13.53 10.84 1.77
C PRO A 9 -13.06 9.48 2.28
N PHE A 10 -12.11 9.44 3.23
CA PHE A 10 -11.72 8.21 3.90
C PHE A 10 -12.76 7.73 4.91
N LEU A 11 -13.48 8.62 5.59
CA LEU A 11 -14.44 8.22 6.63
C LEU A 11 -15.58 7.38 6.04
N GLU A 12 -16.20 7.86 4.96
CA GLU A 12 -17.25 7.13 4.24
C GLU A 12 -16.74 5.79 3.69
N GLU A 13 -15.53 5.78 3.15
CA GLU A 13 -14.94 4.57 2.58
C GLU A 13 -14.61 3.53 3.66
N ILE A 14 -14.13 3.96 4.83
CA ILE A 14 -13.89 3.07 5.97
C ILE A 14 -15.21 2.44 6.43
N GLU A 15 -16.28 3.23 6.55
CA GLU A 15 -17.60 2.71 6.91
C GLU A 15 -18.13 1.72 5.87
N ARG A 16 -17.98 2.04 4.58
CA ARG A 16 -18.33 1.15 3.47
C ARG A 16 -17.59 -0.19 3.58
N VAL A 17 -16.28 -0.15 3.81
CA VAL A 17 -15.45 -1.36 4.00
C VAL A 17 -15.92 -2.17 5.21
N ARG A 18 -16.22 -1.53 6.36
CA ARG A 18 -16.74 -2.21 7.56
C ARG A 18 -18.02 -2.98 7.25
N GLN A 19 -18.97 -2.33 6.58
CA GLN A 19 -20.27 -2.93 6.25
C GLN A 19 -20.15 -4.09 5.26
N LEU A 20 -19.31 -3.93 4.22
CA LEU A 20 -19.19 -4.93 3.15
C LEU A 20 -18.30 -6.12 3.52
N SER A 21 -17.29 -5.92 4.38
CA SER A 21 -16.24 -6.93 4.64
C SER A 21 -16.78 -8.30 5.07
N SER A 22 -17.91 -8.33 5.79
CA SER A 22 -18.56 -9.58 6.24
C SER A 22 -19.16 -10.41 5.09
N ARG A 23 -19.46 -9.79 3.95
CA ARG A 23 -20.06 -10.42 2.76
C ARG A 23 -19.02 -10.90 1.76
N ILE A 24 -17.76 -10.48 1.92
CA ILE A 24 -16.65 -10.78 1.01
C ILE A 24 -15.84 -11.96 1.56
N SER A 25 -15.71 -13.03 0.78
CA SER A 25 -15.15 -14.31 1.27
C SER A 25 -13.90 -14.80 0.55
N ASN A 26 -13.68 -14.39 -0.70
CA ASN A 26 -12.53 -14.80 -1.51
C ASN A 26 -11.62 -13.61 -1.84
N GLU A 27 -10.41 -13.92 -2.29
CA GLU A 27 -9.36 -12.94 -2.55
C GLU A 27 -9.70 -12.01 -3.72
N GLU A 28 -10.27 -12.53 -4.80
CA GLU A 28 -10.65 -11.70 -5.96
C GLU A 28 -11.76 -10.70 -5.61
N ALA A 29 -12.80 -11.14 -4.90
CA ALA A 29 -13.85 -10.26 -4.39
C ALA A 29 -13.29 -9.22 -3.40
N THR A 30 -12.23 -9.57 -2.65
CA THR A 30 -11.53 -8.63 -1.76
C THR A 30 -10.82 -7.55 -2.55
N LYS A 31 -10.11 -7.92 -3.63
CA LYS A 31 -9.48 -6.98 -4.55
C LYS A 31 -10.50 -6.02 -5.15
N GLN A 32 -11.56 -6.56 -5.74
CA GLN A 32 -12.56 -5.79 -6.49
C GLN A 32 -13.40 -4.87 -5.60
N HIS A 33 -13.89 -5.35 -4.45
CA HIS A 33 -14.89 -4.62 -3.68
C HIS A 33 -14.33 -3.83 -2.50
N LEU A 34 -13.12 -4.14 -2.03
CA LEU A 34 -12.51 -3.50 -0.86
C LEU A 34 -11.22 -2.77 -1.21
N ILE A 35 -10.28 -3.41 -1.90
CA ILE A 35 -8.94 -2.85 -2.14
C ILE A 35 -8.97 -1.77 -3.23
N LEU A 36 -9.48 -2.08 -4.43
CA LEU A 36 -9.46 -1.14 -5.56
C LEU A 36 -10.24 0.15 -5.26
N PRO A 37 -11.46 0.13 -4.68
CA PRO A 37 -12.16 1.37 -4.33
C PRO A 37 -11.40 2.22 -3.31
N LEU A 38 -10.76 1.59 -2.32
CA LEU A 38 -9.97 2.33 -1.33
C LEU A 38 -8.67 2.87 -1.94
N LEU A 39 -8.00 2.15 -2.86
CA LEU A 39 -6.87 2.68 -3.63
C LEU A 39 -7.26 3.92 -4.44
N GLU A 40 -8.46 3.93 -5.05
CA GLU A 40 -8.98 5.09 -5.76
C GLU A 40 -9.14 6.30 -4.81
N LYS A 41 -9.69 6.09 -3.61
CA LYS A 41 -9.76 7.13 -2.57
C LYS A 41 -8.39 7.61 -2.08
N LEU A 42 -7.40 6.72 -2.07
CA LEU A 42 -5.99 7.04 -1.75
C LEU A 42 -5.28 7.81 -2.88
N GLY A 43 -5.98 8.12 -3.98
CA GLY A 43 -5.47 8.92 -5.09
C GLY A 43 -4.70 8.13 -6.14
N TRP A 44 -4.89 6.81 -6.20
CA TRP A 44 -4.35 5.96 -7.26
C TRP A 44 -5.38 5.78 -8.38
N ARG A 45 -4.97 5.98 -9.63
CA ARG A 45 -5.85 5.75 -10.78
C ARG A 45 -5.92 4.25 -11.10
N VAL A 46 -6.84 3.54 -10.46
CA VAL A 46 -6.96 2.06 -10.58
C VAL A 46 -7.27 1.55 -11.99
N ASN A 47 -7.84 2.40 -12.84
CA ASN A 47 -8.12 2.09 -14.25
C ASN A 47 -6.98 2.52 -15.19
N ASP A 48 -5.89 3.11 -14.67
CA ASP A 48 -4.71 3.47 -15.44
C ASP A 48 -3.59 2.46 -15.18
N PRO A 49 -3.23 1.60 -16.15
CA PRO A 49 -2.14 0.64 -16.01
C PRO A 49 -0.77 1.31 -15.81
N ALA A 50 -0.62 2.61 -16.11
CA ALA A 50 0.58 3.37 -15.79
C ALA A 50 0.68 3.78 -14.31
N GLU A 51 -0.35 3.50 -13.50
CA GLU A 51 -0.35 3.74 -12.04
C GLU A 51 -0.67 2.50 -11.22
N VAL A 52 -1.64 1.68 -11.64
CA VAL A 52 -2.01 0.45 -10.93
C VAL A 52 -2.07 -0.67 -11.94
N TYR A 53 -1.10 -1.57 -11.89
CA TYR A 53 -0.99 -2.68 -12.84
C TYR A 53 -1.16 -4.04 -12.14
N PRO A 54 -2.10 -4.89 -12.56
CA PRO A 54 -2.30 -6.21 -11.94
C PRO A 54 -1.31 -7.27 -12.44
N GLU A 55 -0.93 -8.19 -11.54
CA GLU A 55 -0.23 -9.45 -11.85
C GLU A 55 1.04 -9.36 -12.73
N ILE A 56 1.86 -8.32 -12.56
CA ILE A 56 3.15 -8.26 -13.28
C ILE A 56 4.03 -9.43 -12.86
N LYS A 57 4.46 -10.22 -13.84
CA LYS A 57 5.48 -11.24 -13.63
C LYS A 57 6.81 -10.56 -13.37
N THR A 58 7.30 -10.67 -12.14
CA THR A 58 8.62 -10.17 -11.76
C THR A 58 9.71 -11.01 -12.44
N ARG A 59 10.95 -10.51 -12.49
CA ARG A 59 12.11 -11.24 -13.06
C ARG A 59 12.30 -12.59 -12.37
N GLN A 60 11.89 -12.69 -11.11
CA GLN A 60 11.93 -13.94 -10.33
C GLN A 60 10.74 -14.89 -10.56
N LYS A 61 9.90 -14.64 -11.58
CA LYS A 61 8.66 -15.40 -11.86
C LYS A 61 7.64 -15.38 -10.71
N LYS A 62 7.80 -14.48 -9.75
CA LYS A 62 6.83 -14.20 -8.69
C LYS A 62 5.87 -13.10 -9.19
N ARG A 63 4.69 -12.97 -8.58
CA ARG A 63 3.65 -12.04 -9.02
C ARG A 63 3.03 -11.38 -7.80
N PRO A 64 3.33 -10.11 -7.50
CA PRO A 64 2.45 -9.34 -6.62
C PRO A 64 1.09 -9.18 -7.30
N ASP A 65 0.03 -9.04 -6.51
CA ASP A 65 -1.31 -8.84 -7.05
C ASP A 65 -1.44 -7.52 -7.80
N PHE A 66 -0.85 -6.45 -7.25
CA PHE A 66 -0.74 -5.17 -7.94
C PHE A 66 0.66 -4.57 -7.80
N VAL A 67 1.07 -3.86 -8.85
CA VAL A 67 2.21 -2.95 -8.84
C VAL A 67 1.67 -1.54 -8.86
N LEU A 68 2.12 -0.72 -7.92
CA LEU A 68 1.83 0.72 -7.91
C LEU A 68 2.99 1.46 -8.57
N LEU A 69 2.67 2.31 -9.53
CA LEU A 69 3.63 3.03 -10.36
C LEU A 69 3.44 4.55 -10.24
N VAL A 70 4.56 5.26 -10.28
CA VAL A 70 4.59 6.72 -10.46
C VAL A 70 5.48 6.99 -11.66
N ASP A 71 4.88 7.52 -12.73
CA ASP A 71 5.55 7.82 -14.01
C ASP A 71 6.30 6.61 -14.59
N GLY A 72 5.64 5.45 -14.56
CA GLY A 72 6.18 4.19 -15.07
C GLY A 72 7.22 3.52 -14.16
N VAL A 73 7.59 4.13 -13.03
CA VAL A 73 8.50 3.55 -12.04
C VAL A 73 7.70 2.79 -10.98
N PRO A 74 7.95 1.49 -10.76
CA PRO A 74 7.36 0.75 -9.64
C PRO A 74 7.79 1.33 -8.29
N VAL A 75 6.83 1.82 -7.51
CA VAL A 75 7.08 2.44 -6.19
C VAL A 75 6.63 1.57 -5.03
N ALA A 76 5.66 0.68 -5.23
CA ALA A 76 5.27 -0.28 -4.23
C ALA A 76 4.69 -1.54 -4.88
N PHE A 77 4.89 -2.68 -4.22
CA PHE A 77 4.14 -3.90 -4.52
C PHE A 77 3.03 -4.07 -3.50
N LEU A 78 1.83 -4.42 -3.96
CA LEU A 78 0.69 -4.72 -3.12
C LEU A 78 0.34 -6.21 -3.23
N GLU A 79 0.37 -6.89 -2.10
CA GLU A 79 -0.08 -8.28 -1.94
C GLU A 79 -1.43 -8.29 -1.23
N ALA A 80 -2.44 -8.85 -1.91
CA ALA A 80 -3.77 -9.03 -1.40
C ALA A 80 -3.91 -10.39 -0.69
N LYS A 81 -4.84 -10.46 0.24
CA LYS A 81 -5.35 -11.70 0.84
C LYS A 81 -6.86 -11.61 0.91
N SER A 82 -7.56 -12.75 0.97
CA SER A 82 -8.98 -12.78 1.30
C SER A 82 -9.26 -12.00 2.58
N ALA A 83 -10.37 -11.24 2.63
CA ALA A 83 -10.85 -10.54 3.83
C ALA A 83 -11.02 -11.46 5.06
N ARG A 84 -11.15 -12.79 4.85
CA ARG A 84 -11.19 -13.80 5.92
C ARG A 84 -9.83 -14.11 6.52
N ASN A 85 -8.75 -13.87 5.77
CA ASN A 85 -7.38 -14.10 6.21
C ASN A 85 -6.85 -12.83 6.87
N SER A 86 -6.64 -12.89 8.18
CA SER A 86 -6.05 -11.78 8.92
C SER A 86 -4.58 -11.58 8.52
N VAL A 87 -4.21 -10.35 8.19
CA VAL A 87 -2.83 -9.93 7.93
C VAL A 87 -2.19 -9.26 9.15
N ILE A 88 -3.01 -8.68 10.05
CA ILE A 88 -2.60 -8.15 11.36
C ILE A 88 -3.25 -8.96 12.49
N ARG A 89 -2.46 -9.59 13.35
CA ARG A 89 -2.93 -10.33 14.52
C ARG A 89 -2.19 -9.88 15.77
N ARG A 90 -2.94 -9.47 16.81
CA ARG A 90 -2.38 -8.97 18.08
C ARG A 90 -1.36 -7.84 17.87
N GLY A 91 -1.69 -6.87 17.00
CA GLY A 91 -0.84 -5.72 16.68
C GLY A 91 0.45 -6.05 15.90
N LYS A 92 0.52 -7.24 15.28
CA LYS A 92 1.69 -7.69 14.51
C LYS A 92 1.27 -8.16 13.12
N VAL A 93 2.07 -7.83 12.12
CA VAL A 93 1.92 -8.36 10.75
C VAL A 93 2.24 -9.85 10.72
N SER A 94 1.55 -10.61 9.88
CA SER A 94 1.85 -12.02 9.62
C SER A 94 3.29 -12.19 9.08
N PRO A 95 4.18 -12.92 9.78
CA PRO A 95 5.56 -13.10 9.31
C PRO A 95 5.68 -13.84 7.99
N THR A 96 4.75 -14.77 7.71
CA THR A 96 4.71 -15.52 6.45
C THR A 96 4.41 -14.60 5.27
N TYR A 97 3.37 -13.78 5.37
CA TYR A 97 2.99 -12.86 4.31
C TYR A 97 4.02 -11.73 4.15
N ALA A 98 4.55 -11.19 5.26
CA ALA A 98 5.64 -10.23 5.23
C ALA A 98 6.86 -10.76 4.47
N ARG A 99 7.31 -11.99 4.78
CA ARG A 99 8.46 -12.60 4.09
C ARG A 99 8.23 -12.80 2.60
N GLN A 100 7.02 -13.20 2.20
CA GLN A 100 6.65 -13.37 0.79
C GLN A 100 6.75 -12.03 0.04
N LEU A 101 6.04 -11.00 0.53
CA LEU A 101 5.99 -9.68 -0.09
C LEU A 101 7.38 -9.01 -0.13
N MET A 102 8.12 -9.04 0.98
CA MET A 102 9.48 -8.48 1.01
C MET A 102 10.41 -9.19 0.03
N GLY A 103 10.25 -10.51 -0.15
CA GLY A 103 11.00 -11.26 -1.17
C GLY A 103 10.75 -10.76 -2.60
N TYR A 104 9.55 -10.27 -2.91
CA TYR A 104 9.25 -9.65 -4.21
C TYR A 104 9.95 -8.30 -4.33
N CYS A 105 9.79 -7.46 -3.31
CA CYS A 105 10.36 -6.12 -3.26
C CYS A 105 11.88 -6.14 -3.43
N PHE A 106 12.57 -7.01 -2.67
CA PHE A 106 14.01 -7.22 -2.78
C PHE A 106 14.46 -7.67 -4.16
N GLY A 107 13.71 -8.59 -4.77
CA GLY A 107 14.07 -9.15 -6.07
C GLY A 107 14.03 -8.14 -7.22
N GLU A 108 13.23 -7.09 -7.07
CA GLU A 108 12.99 -6.07 -8.10
C GLU A 108 13.50 -4.68 -7.72
N GLY A 109 14.13 -4.51 -6.56
CA GLY A 109 14.63 -3.21 -6.11
C GLY A 109 13.54 -2.22 -5.69
N VAL A 110 12.32 -2.69 -5.38
CA VAL A 110 11.20 -1.84 -4.96
C VAL A 110 11.26 -1.60 -3.45
N ALA A 111 11.23 -0.33 -3.01
CA ALA A 111 11.50 0.00 -1.61
C ALA A 111 10.31 -0.27 -0.67
N LEU A 112 9.08 -0.24 -1.18
CA LEU A 112 7.86 -0.35 -0.37
C LEU A 112 7.03 -1.57 -0.73
N GLY A 113 6.45 -2.19 0.28
CA GLY A 113 5.44 -3.24 0.14
C GLY A 113 4.18 -2.90 0.93
N ILE A 114 3.02 -3.19 0.35
CA ILE A 114 1.71 -3.08 0.97
C ILE A 114 1.11 -4.48 1.10
N LEU A 115 0.78 -4.90 2.32
CA LEU A 115 0.03 -6.13 2.57
C LEU A 115 -1.36 -5.75 3.04
N THR A 116 -2.39 -6.28 2.38
CA THR A 116 -3.78 -5.96 2.74
C THR A 116 -4.75 -7.10 2.50
N ASN A 117 -5.84 -7.12 3.27
CA ASN A 117 -7.03 -7.93 2.98
C ASN A 117 -8.27 -7.05 2.74
N GLY A 118 -8.06 -5.82 2.29
CA GLY A 118 -9.09 -4.80 2.11
C GLY A 118 -9.51 -4.11 3.42
N VAL A 119 -9.33 -4.77 4.56
CA VAL A 119 -9.75 -4.29 5.88
C VAL A 119 -8.57 -3.93 6.77
N GLN A 120 -7.52 -4.72 6.73
CA GLN A 120 -6.27 -4.50 7.43
C GLN A 120 -5.21 -4.11 6.40
N TRP A 121 -4.50 -3.02 6.66
CA TRP A 121 -3.49 -2.47 5.76
C TRP A 121 -2.16 -2.34 6.49
N VAL A 122 -1.08 -2.77 5.87
CA VAL A 122 0.29 -2.69 6.42
C VAL A 122 1.20 -2.13 5.34
N LEU A 123 1.86 -1.00 5.64
CA LEU A 123 2.92 -0.44 4.81
C LEU A 123 4.27 -0.86 5.38
N MET A 124 5.14 -1.39 4.53
CA MET A 124 6.41 -1.98 4.93
C MET A 124 7.55 -1.45 4.07
N GLU A 125 8.74 -1.36 4.67
CA GLU A 125 9.98 -1.01 3.99
C GLU A 125 10.80 -2.28 3.69
N ALA A 126 11.21 -2.45 2.44
CA ALA A 126 11.99 -3.60 2.03
C ALA A 126 13.42 -3.54 2.57
N PHE A 127 14.08 -2.38 2.49
CA PHE A 127 15.50 -2.24 2.77
C PHE A 127 15.77 -1.61 4.14
N LYS A 128 15.88 -2.46 5.17
CA LYS A 128 16.23 -2.01 6.52
C LYS A 128 17.26 -2.95 7.15
N LEU A 129 18.41 -2.38 7.52
CA LEU A 129 19.53 -3.12 8.12
C LEU A 129 19.13 -3.75 9.45
N TRP A 130 19.70 -4.92 9.73
CA TRP A 130 19.59 -5.61 11.03
C TRP A 130 18.17 -5.93 11.51
N THR A 131 17.22 -6.06 10.58
CA THR A 131 15.82 -6.36 10.90
C THR A 131 15.31 -7.55 10.09
N ARG A 132 14.30 -8.23 10.63
CA ARG A 132 13.51 -9.23 9.92
C ARG A 132 12.36 -8.55 9.16
N PRO A 133 11.86 -9.15 8.06
CA PRO A 133 10.74 -8.60 7.29
C PRO A 133 9.56 -8.09 8.12
N GLU A 134 9.06 -8.88 9.07
CA GLU A 134 7.93 -8.52 9.94
C GLU A 134 8.18 -7.35 10.90
N GLU A 135 9.44 -6.92 11.07
CA GLU A 135 9.83 -5.78 11.91
C GLU A 135 9.92 -4.47 11.11
N ARG A 136 9.77 -4.52 9.78
CA ARG A 136 9.94 -3.37 8.87
C ARG A 136 8.62 -2.68 8.55
N VAL A 137 7.71 -2.63 9.51
CA VAL A 137 6.44 -1.93 9.36
C VAL A 137 6.67 -0.42 9.54
N LEU A 138 6.20 0.37 8.58
CA LEU A 138 6.15 1.83 8.68
C LEU A 138 4.84 2.28 9.36
N THR A 139 3.72 1.71 8.95
CA THR A 139 2.41 1.87 9.62
C THR A 139 1.52 0.64 9.36
N MET A 140 0.54 0.42 10.24
CA MET A 140 -0.54 -0.53 10.03
C MET A 140 -1.86 -0.03 10.61
N VAL A 141 -2.97 -0.44 10.01
CA VAL A 141 -4.32 -0.10 10.47
C VAL A 141 -5.27 -1.27 10.27
N ASP A 142 -6.13 -1.55 11.27
CA ASP A 142 -7.30 -2.43 11.09
C ASP A 142 -8.55 -1.57 11.06
N LEU A 143 -9.10 -1.40 9.86
CA LEU A 143 -10.25 -0.54 9.62
C LEU A 143 -11.49 -0.98 10.41
N ARG A 144 -11.61 -2.24 10.88
CA ARG A 144 -12.74 -2.66 11.72
C ARG A 144 -12.66 -2.15 13.15
N THR A 145 -11.44 -2.07 13.71
CA THR A 145 -11.25 -1.88 15.15
C THR A 145 -10.62 -0.54 15.50
N THR A 146 -9.82 0.05 14.61
CA THR A 146 -9.24 1.38 14.82
C THR A 146 -10.35 2.44 14.77
N ARG A 147 -10.28 3.48 15.61
CA ARG A 147 -11.25 4.60 15.55
C ARG A 147 -11.22 5.27 14.19
N LEU A 148 -12.35 5.84 13.75
CA LEU A 148 -12.55 6.24 12.35
C LEU A 148 -11.52 7.31 11.92
N GLU A 149 -11.32 8.33 12.74
CA GLU A 149 -10.41 9.44 12.46
C GLU A 149 -8.94 9.01 12.51
N GLU A 150 -8.62 8.10 13.42
CA GLU A 150 -7.28 7.52 13.54
C GLU A 150 -6.97 6.63 12.32
N ALA A 151 -7.94 5.83 11.89
CA ALA A 151 -7.82 5.02 10.69
C ALA A 151 -7.64 5.88 9.43
N ALA A 152 -8.42 6.96 9.30
CA ALA A 152 -8.27 7.91 8.20
C ALA A 152 -6.87 8.55 8.20
N ASN A 153 -6.35 8.94 9.36
CA ASN A 153 -4.99 9.48 9.49
C ASN A 153 -3.92 8.46 9.09
N GLU A 154 -4.02 7.20 9.52
CA GLU A 154 -3.07 6.14 9.13
C GLU A 154 -3.13 5.84 7.62
N LEU A 155 -4.32 5.89 7.03
CA LEU A 155 -4.50 5.71 5.58
C LEU A 155 -3.76 6.76 4.75
N LEU A 156 -3.48 7.95 5.31
CA LEU A 156 -2.68 8.97 4.62
C LEU A 156 -1.32 8.44 4.15
N ALA A 157 -0.68 7.55 4.90
CA ALA A 157 0.62 6.97 4.53
C ALA A 157 0.57 6.17 3.21
N PHE A 158 -0.60 5.65 2.84
CA PHE A 158 -0.80 4.83 1.63
C PHE A 158 -1.20 5.67 0.40
N THR A 159 -1.42 6.98 0.58
CA THR A 159 -1.80 7.86 -0.53
C THR A 159 -0.68 7.95 -1.56
N ARG A 160 -1.04 8.07 -2.85
CA ARG A 160 -0.07 8.26 -3.93
C ARG A 160 0.90 9.41 -3.64
N ARG A 161 0.38 10.50 -3.07
CA ARG A 161 1.16 11.66 -2.63
C ARG A 161 2.22 11.29 -1.59
N ASN A 162 1.84 10.61 -0.51
CA ASN A 162 2.79 10.31 0.57
C ASN A 162 3.80 9.22 0.18
N ILE A 163 3.40 8.27 -0.67
CA ILE A 163 4.34 7.32 -1.27
C ILE A 163 5.39 8.06 -2.12
N ARG A 164 4.99 9.04 -2.96
CA ARG A 164 5.95 9.90 -3.68
C ARG A 164 6.86 10.69 -2.73
N LEU A 165 6.33 11.23 -1.64
CA LEU A 165 7.12 11.97 -0.64
C LEU A 165 8.13 11.09 0.10
N TYR A 166 7.81 9.81 0.34
CA TYR A 166 8.77 8.85 0.88
C TYR A 166 10.01 8.76 -0.02
N TYR A 167 9.83 8.56 -1.33
CA TYR A 167 10.94 8.48 -2.29
C TYR A 167 11.76 9.77 -2.38
N ARG A 168 11.08 10.93 -2.34
CA ARG A 168 11.75 12.25 -2.34
C ARG A 168 12.70 12.43 -1.15
N ARG A 169 12.36 11.90 0.03
CA ARG A 169 13.24 11.95 1.22
C ARG A 169 14.60 11.29 0.99
N PHE A 170 14.66 10.35 0.04
CA PHE A 170 15.88 9.64 -0.35
C PHE A 170 16.48 10.16 -1.67
N GLY A 171 16.06 11.33 -2.16
CA GLY A 171 16.59 11.97 -3.37
C GLY A 171 15.97 11.50 -4.69
N TYR A 172 14.91 10.68 -4.66
CA TYR A 172 14.22 10.23 -5.87
C TYR A 172 13.05 11.17 -6.23
N HIS A 173 13.18 11.88 -7.35
CA HIS A 173 12.19 12.84 -7.84
C HIS A 173 11.27 12.21 -8.88
N LEU A 174 10.26 11.46 -8.41
CA LEU A 174 9.29 10.80 -9.28
C LEU A 174 8.21 11.78 -9.75
N GLY A 175 8.12 12.03 -11.06
CA GLY A 175 7.12 12.93 -11.65
C GLY A 175 7.39 14.41 -11.47
N GLU A 176 8.65 14.77 -11.34
CA GLU A 176 9.16 16.11 -11.67
C GLU A 176 10.06 15.89 -12.89
N GLU A 177 10.08 16.82 -13.86
CA GLU A 177 10.98 16.68 -15.01
C GLU A 177 12.40 16.35 -14.52
N PRO A 178 13.15 15.50 -15.25
CA PRO A 178 14.50 15.17 -14.82
C PRO A 178 15.30 16.46 -14.73
N VAL A 179 15.71 16.83 -13.53
CA VAL A 179 16.88 17.70 -13.39
C VAL A 179 18.04 16.85 -13.90
N TYR A 180 18.35 16.97 -15.19
CA TYR A 180 19.61 16.53 -15.75
C TYR A 180 20.72 17.07 -14.84
N GLY A 181 21.32 16.21 -14.02
CA GLY A 181 22.39 16.66 -13.13
C GLY A 181 22.58 15.85 -11.86
N PHE A 182 22.76 14.54 -11.96
CA PHE A 182 23.62 13.84 -11.02
C PHE A 182 24.60 12.98 -11.83
N TYR A 183 25.71 13.60 -12.22
CA TYR A 183 26.92 12.86 -12.52
C TYR A 183 27.41 12.24 -11.20
N TYR A 184 27.62 10.93 -11.19
CA TYR A 184 28.44 10.29 -10.18
C TYR A 184 29.87 10.84 -10.35
N GLU A 185 30.38 11.53 -9.33
CA GLU A 185 31.81 11.56 -9.07
C GLU A 185 32.08 10.68 -7.86
N PHE A 186 33.12 9.86 -7.98
CA PHE A 186 33.54 8.80 -7.06
C PHE A 186 33.97 9.32 -5.69
#